data_AF-A0A9W7W9A4-F1
#
_entry.id   AF-A0A9W7W9A4-F1
#
_cell.length_a   1.000
_cell.length_b   1.000
_cell.length_c   1.000
_cell.angle_alpha   90.00
_cell.angle_beta   90.00
_cell.angle_gamma   90.00
#
_symmetry.space_group_name_H-M   'P 1'
#
loop_
_entity.id
_entity.type
_entity.pdbx_description
1 polymer ?
#
loop_
_entity_poly.entity_id
_entity_poly.type
_entity_poly.pdbx_seq_one_letter_code
_entity_poly.pdbx_strand_id
1 'polypeptide(L)'
;QLGEHMFNRMGSDVTKHDYVRHKMREVGRLLLEARKISPLRTMADFITPANFKHVISAVKVVSGFDEETNSYRIPSLALKLEHCLNKICSIVESNAMMCGDHEHAEYARDFRKVHQASPSAENYAALAKVTLSQVILFNRRREGEVSWMLLSAFQSRDSSELHEDIAICLSEFEKKLCNHFTRVEIRGKRGRKVPVLLKPSLVSAMELLVETREVCGVPAQNPFMFARSVAMSAYRGGECIRGAAHECGIKNP
;
A
#
# COMPACT_ATOMS: atom_id res chain seq x y z
N GLN A 1 18.93 5.32 -25.40
CA GLN A 1 17.60 5.23 -24.72
C GLN A 1 17.38 6.30 -23.63
N LEU A 2 17.70 6.13 -22.33
CA LEU A 2 17.35 7.17 -21.31
C LEU A 2 18.10 8.51 -21.49
N GLY A 3 19.43 8.45 -21.62
CA GLY A 3 20.24 9.67 -21.82
C GLY A 3 19.92 10.39 -23.12
N GLU A 4 19.67 9.62 -24.17
CA GLU A 4 19.22 10.09 -25.48
C GLU A 4 17.83 10.74 -25.42
N HIS A 5 16.86 10.13 -24.72
CA HIS A 5 15.55 10.74 -24.49
C HIS A 5 15.63 12.04 -23.68
N MET A 6 16.48 12.09 -22.64
CA MET A 6 16.70 13.32 -21.85
C MET A 6 17.37 14.42 -22.67
N PHE A 7 18.33 14.05 -23.52
CA PHE A 7 19.03 14.98 -24.41
C PHE A 7 18.13 15.47 -25.55
N ASN A 8 17.31 14.62 -26.15
CA ASN A 8 16.36 15.03 -27.19
C ASN A 8 15.29 15.98 -26.64
N ARG A 9 14.94 15.86 -25.36
CA ARG A 9 13.91 16.71 -24.73
C ARG A 9 14.46 18.04 -24.17
N MET A 10 15.72 18.09 -23.74
CA MET A 10 16.29 19.22 -22.99
C MET A 10 17.69 19.63 -23.42
N GLY A 11 18.30 18.94 -24.39
CA GLY A 11 19.69 19.10 -24.80
C GLY A 11 19.95 20.33 -25.67
N SER A 12 18.91 20.97 -26.21
CA SER A 12 19.03 22.30 -26.83
C SER A 12 19.34 23.40 -25.80
N ASP A 13 19.04 23.16 -24.52
CA ASP A 13 19.27 24.08 -23.42
C ASP A 13 20.54 23.70 -22.66
N VAL A 14 21.62 24.46 -22.90
CA VAL A 14 22.95 24.22 -22.32
C VAL A 14 22.91 24.25 -20.79
N THR A 15 22.01 25.01 -20.18
CA THR A 15 21.88 25.10 -18.72
C THR A 15 21.36 23.80 -18.09
N LYS A 16 20.72 22.93 -18.88
CA LYS A 16 20.17 21.63 -18.44
C LYS A 16 21.14 20.47 -18.63
N HIS A 17 22.28 20.69 -19.27
CA HIS A 17 23.28 19.64 -19.50
C HIS A 17 23.84 19.08 -18.20
N ASP A 18 24.05 19.93 -17.19
CA ASP A 18 24.52 19.47 -15.87
C ASP A 18 23.50 18.59 -15.16
N TYR A 19 22.22 18.91 -15.28
CA TYR A 19 21.14 18.07 -14.77
C TYR A 19 21.13 16.68 -15.43
N VAL A 20 21.24 16.64 -16.77
CA VAL A 20 21.29 15.37 -17.53
C VAL A 20 22.52 14.55 -17.12
N ARG A 21 23.70 15.17 -17.02
CA ARG A 21 24.94 14.51 -16.56
C ARG A 21 24.79 13.95 -15.15
N HIS A 22 24.21 14.73 -14.24
CA HIS A 22 23.97 14.28 -12.87
C HIS A 22 23.04 13.07 -12.83
N LYS A 23 21.94 13.11 -13.60
CA LYS A 23 21.00 12.00 -13.69
C LYS A 23 21.61 10.72 -14.26
N MET A 24 22.42 10.85 -15.31
CA MET A 24 23.12 9.72 -15.91
C MET A 24 24.12 9.08 -14.95
N ARG A 25 24.78 9.89 -14.10
CA ARG A 25 25.66 9.39 -13.04
C ARG A 25 24.90 8.68 -11.92
N GLU A 26 23.76 9.21 -11.48
CA GLU A 26 22.90 8.56 -10.48
C GLU A 26 22.43 7.18 -10.96
N VAL A 27 21.88 7.12 -12.18
CA VAL A 27 21.38 5.88 -12.77
C VAL A 27 22.52 4.89 -13.07
N GLY A 28 23.68 5.38 -13.52
CA GLY A 28 24.86 4.55 -13.72
C GLY A 28 25.39 3.92 -12.43
N ARG A 29 25.39 4.66 -11.32
CA ARG A 29 25.74 4.11 -9.99
C ARG A 29 24.79 3.00 -9.58
N LEU A 30 23.48 3.19 -9.80
CA LEU A 30 22.49 2.16 -9.51
C LEU A 30 22.73 0.87 -10.31
N LEU A 31 23.07 0.97 -11.60
CA LEU A 31 23.43 -0.20 -12.41
C LEU A 31 24.68 -0.92 -11.90
N LEU A 32 25.70 -0.17 -11.47
CA LEU A 32 26.92 -0.76 -10.93
C LEU A 32 26.67 -1.51 -9.63
N GLU A 33 25.83 -0.99 -8.73
CA GLU A 33 25.47 -1.70 -7.51
C GLU A 33 24.57 -2.92 -7.81
N ALA A 34 23.60 -2.78 -8.72
CA ALA A 34 22.75 -3.90 -9.14
C ALA A 34 23.56 -5.08 -9.70
N ARG A 35 24.63 -4.81 -10.45
CA ARG A 35 25.56 -5.81 -10.98
C ARG A 35 26.30 -6.62 -9.93
N LYS A 36 26.52 -6.06 -8.73
CA LYS A 36 27.24 -6.77 -7.66
C LYS A 36 26.38 -7.83 -6.99
N ILE A 37 25.07 -7.62 -6.97
CA ILE A 37 24.10 -8.44 -6.24
C ILE A 37 23.19 -9.28 -7.15
N SER A 38 23.36 -9.18 -8.47
CA SER A 38 22.47 -9.83 -9.45
C SER A 38 23.12 -9.97 -10.83
N PRO A 39 22.60 -10.85 -11.72
CA PRO A 39 23.13 -11.02 -13.07
C PRO A 39 22.77 -9.87 -14.04
N LEU A 40 22.21 -8.77 -13.55
CA LEU A 40 21.81 -7.60 -14.34
C LEU A 40 22.99 -6.99 -15.11
N ARG A 41 22.89 -6.88 -16.43
CA ARG A 41 23.96 -6.34 -17.29
C ARG A 41 23.61 -4.97 -17.85
N THR A 42 22.35 -4.70 -18.14
CA THR A 42 21.93 -3.45 -18.80
C THR A 42 20.78 -2.76 -18.07
N MET A 43 20.56 -1.48 -18.37
CA MET A 43 19.39 -0.74 -17.87
C MET A 43 18.07 -1.31 -18.41
N ALA A 44 18.09 -2.02 -19.54
CA ALA A 44 16.91 -2.70 -20.08
C ALA A 44 16.56 -3.95 -19.25
N ASP A 45 17.51 -4.50 -18.49
CA ASP A 45 17.22 -5.66 -17.65
C ASP A 45 16.44 -5.25 -16.38
N PHE A 46 16.39 -3.94 -16.07
CA PHE A 46 15.71 -3.40 -14.88
C PHE A 46 14.19 -3.45 -15.00
N ILE A 47 13.67 -3.50 -16.23
CA ILE A 47 12.24 -3.52 -16.53
C ILE A 47 11.69 -4.95 -16.63
N THR A 48 12.53 -5.99 -16.50
CA THR A 48 12.08 -7.39 -16.49
C THR A 48 11.59 -7.81 -15.09
N PRO A 49 10.38 -8.39 -14.94
CA PRO A 49 9.80 -8.71 -13.63
C PRO A 49 10.63 -9.62 -12.74
N ALA A 50 11.30 -10.61 -13.35
CA ALA A 50 12.22 -11.50 -12.64
C ALA A 50 13.36 -10.76 -11.92
N ASN A 51 13.67 -9.54 -12.37
CA ASN A 51 14.76 -8.73 -11.86
C ASN A 51 14.35 -7.65 -10.86
N PHE A 52 13.04 -7.43 -10.64
CA PHE A 52 12.55 -6.32 -9.81
C PHE A 52 13.09 -6.35 -8.39
N LYS A 53 13.12 -7.53 -7.77
CA LYS A 53 13.71 -7.71 -6.43
C LYS A 53 15.17 -7.25 -6.35
N HIS A 54 15.94 -7.50 -7.40
CA HIS A 54 17.35 -7.12 -7.48
C HIS A 54 17.50 -5.60 -7.66
N VAL A 55 16.66 -4.98 -8.49
CA VAL A 55 16.65 -3.53 -8.68
C VAL A 55 16.29 -2.80 -7.37
N ILE A 56 15.26 -3.26 -6.67
CA ILE A 56 14.85 -2.68 -5.38
C ILE A 56 15.95 -2.86 -4.32
N SER A 57 16.60 -4.03 -4.27
CA SER A 57 17.75 -4.26 -3.38
C SER A 57 18.92 -3.32 -3.70
N ALA A 58 19.21 -3.09 -4.99
CA ALA A 58 20.25 -2.15 -5.40
C ALA A 58 19.91 -0.71 -5.00
N VAL A 59 18.64 -0.29 -5.12
CA VAL A 59 18.19 1.02 -4.65
C VAL A 59 18.42 1.16 -3.15
N LYS A 60 18.02 0.16 -2.36
CA LYS A 60 18.23 0.13 -0.90
C LYS A 60 19.71 0.30 -0.52
N VAL A 61 20.61 -0.41 -1.20
CA VAL A 61 22.05 -0.29 -0.98
C VAL A 61 22.54 1.13 -1.32
N VAL A 62 22.16 1.67 -2.47
CA VAL A 62 22.61 3.01 -2.93
C VAL A 62 22.10 4.13 -2.02
N SER A 63 20.89 4.02 -1.48
CA SER A 63 20.32 5.01 -0.56
C SER A 63 20.72 4.81 0.91
N GLY A 64 21.52 3.77 1.19
CA GLY A 64 22.01 3.45 2.54
C GLY A 64 20.87 3.01 3.46
N PHE A 65 20.01 2.11 2.99
CA PHE A 65 18.96 1.50 3.78
C PHE A 65 19.53 0.63 4.90
N ASP A 66 18.98 0.80 6.09
CA ASP A 66 19.30 0.07 7.30
C ASP A 66 18.12 -0.86 7.62
N GLU A 67 18.38 -2.17 7.61
CA GLU A 67 17.34 -3.19 7.79
C GLU A 67 16.87 -3.30 9.25
N GLU A 68 17.70 -2.94 10.23
CA GLU A 68 17.36 -3.02 11.66
C GLU A 68 16.42 -1.89 12.07
N THR A 69 16.63 -0.70 11.50
CA THR A 69 15.85 0.51 11.79
C THR A 69 14.80 0.82 10.72
N ASN A 70 14.73 0.02 9.65
CA ASN A 70 13.87 0.22 8.48
C ASN A 70 13.94 1.65 7.91
N SER A 71 15.14 2.23 7.91
CA SER A 71 15.37 3.65 7.62
C SER A 71 16.42 3.84 6.53
N TYR A 72 16.34 4.94 5.79
CA TYR A 72 17.34 5.28 4.77
C TYR A 72 18.30 6.34 5.31
N ARG A 73 19.61 6.14 5.15
CA ARG A 73 20.62 7.15 5.46
C ARG A 73 20.46 8.41 4.61
N ILE A 74 20.00 8.26 3.37
CA ILE A 74 19.70 9.38 2.46
C ILE A 74 18.30 9.18 1.83
N PRO A 75 17.21 9.51 2.55
CA PRO A 75 15.84 9.30 2.07
C PRO A 75 15.53 10.07 0.78
N SER A 76 16.12 11.26 0.62
CA SER A 76 15.95 12.09 -0.57
C SER A 76 16.56 11.47 -1.83
N LEU A 77 17.59 10.63 -1.70
CA LEU A 77 18.18 9.89 -2.81
C LEU A 77 17.30 8.70 -3.18
N ALA A 78 16.73 7.99 -2.20
CA ALA A 78 15.76 6.93 -2.45
C ALA A 78 14.58 7.45 -3.28
N LEU A 79 13.94 8.54 -2.86
CA LEU A 79 12.82 9.17 -3.57
C LEU A 79 13.21 9.67 -4.97
N LYS A 80 14.43 10.22 -5.13
CA LYS A 80 14.93 10.65 -6.43
C LYS A 80 15.17 9.49 -7.38
N LEU A 81 15.74 8.38 -6.92
CA LEU A 81 15.98 7.16 -7.69
C LEU A 81 14.64 6.49 -8.05
N GLU A 82 13.70 6.51 -7.12
CA GLU A 82 12.33 6.03 -7.30
C GLU A 82 11.61 6.74 -8.47
N HIS A 83 11.63 8.07 -8.48
CA HIS A 83 11.08 8.84 -9.59
C HIS A 83 11.81 8.58 -10.93
N CYS A 84 13.11 8.25 -10.91
CA CYS A 84 13.81 7.84 -12.14
C CYS A 84 13.25 6.54 -12.69
N LEU A 85 13.12 5.53 -11.83
CA LEU A 85 12.67 4.19 -12.22
C LEU A 85 11.24 4.24 -12.77
N ASN A 86 10.35 5.01 -12.14
CA ASN A 86 9.01 5.26 -12.66
C ASN A 86 9.02 5.92 -14.06
N LYS A 87 9.90 6.91 -14.26
CA LYS A 87 10.07 7.56 -15.58
C LYS A 87 10.60 6.59 -16.62
N ILE A 88 11.57 5.75 -16.27
CA ILE A 88 12.15 4.72 -17.13
C ILE A 88 11.05 3.74 -17.55
N CYS A 89 10.24 3.26 -16.61
CA CYS A 89 9.13 2.34 -16.93
C CYS A 89 8.09 2.98 -17.85
N SER A 90 7.73 4.25 -17.64
CA SER A 90 6.83 4.97 -18.55
C SER A 90 7.39 5.10 -19.97
N ILE A 91 8.68 5.42 -20.11
CA ILE A 91 9.32 5.56 -21.43
C ILE A 91 9.40 4.20 -22.13
N VAL A 92 9.79 3.16 -21.40
CA VAL A 92 9.86 1.80 -21.91
C VAL A 92 8.49 1.32 -22.37
N GLU A 93 7.45 1.53 -21.57
CA GLU A 93 6.09 1.17 -21.94
C GLU A 93 5.64 1.87 -23.23
N SER A 94 5.83 3.19 -23.33
CA SER A 94 5.46 3.95 -24.54
C SER A 94 6.22 3.47 -25.77
N ASN A 95 7.53 3.24 -25.65
CA ASN A 95 8.35 2.74 -26.76
C ASN A 95 7.96 1.32 -27.16
N ALA A 96 7.73 0.43 -26.19
CA ALA A 96 7.33 -0.96 -26.43
C ALA A 96 5.96 -1.03 -27.14
N MET A 97 4.98 -0.20 -26.73
CA MET A 97 3.71 -0.07 -27.44
C MET A 97 3.87 0.43 -28.87
N MET A 98 4.75 1.41 -29.10
CA MET A 98 5.02 1.93 -30.44
C MET A 98 5.71 0.91 -31.37
N CYS A 99 6.48 -0.01 -30.80
CA CYS A 99 7.17 -1.07 -31.54
C CYS A 99 6.35 -2.38 -31.65
N GLY A 100 5.13 -2.42 -31.10
CA GLY A 100 4.29 -3.64 -31.07
C GLY A 100 4.75 -4.72 -30.08
N ASP A 101 5.70 -4.38 -29.19
CA ASP A 101 6.20 -5.27 -28.14
C ASP A 101 5.29 -5.18 -26.92
N HIS A 102 4.20 -5.94 -26.96
CA HIS A 102 3.19 -5.93 -25.90
C HIS A 102 3.71 -6.55 -24.58
N GLU A 103 4.69 -7.44 -24.66
CA GLU A 103 5.28 -8.12 -23.50
C GLU A 103 6.09 -7.14 -22.63
N HIS A 104 7.01 -6.37 -23.23
CA HIS A 104 7.78 -5.36 -22.50
C HIS A 104 6.91 -4.19 -22.00
N ALA A 105 5.82 -3.87 -22.71
CA ALA A 105 4.85 -2.88 -22.23
C ALA A 105 4.12 -3.38 -20.97
N GLU A 106 3.75 -4.66 -20.92
CA GLU A 106 3.14 -5.27 -19.75
C GLU A 106 4.10 -5.35 -18.56
N TYR A 107 5.34 -5.76 -18.79
CA TYR A 107 6.40 -5.75 -17.77
C TYR A 107 6.62 -4.38 -17.12
N ALA A 108 6.66 -3.32 -17.93
CA ALA A 108 6.77 -1.95 -17.41
C ALA A 108 5.54 -1.51 -16.60
N ARG A 109 4.33 -1.98 -16.96
CA ARG A 109 3.12 -1.74 -16.16
C ARG A 109 3.17 -2.48 -14.83
N ASP A 110 3.56 -3.75 -14.85
CA ASP A 110 3.59 -4.59 -13.66
C ASP A 110 4.66 -4.12 -12.68
N PHE A 111 5.82 -3.63 -13.16
CA PHE A 111 6.78 -2.93 -12.29
C PHE A 111 6.13 -1.79 -11.54
N ARG A 112 5.40 -0.92 -12.25
CA ARG A 112 4.72 0.22 -11.63
C ARG A 112 3.65 -0.22 -10.66
N LYS A 113 2.88 -1.28 -10.93
CA LYS A 113 1.88 -1.81 -9.99
C LYS A 113 2.53 -2.32 -8.71
N VAL A 114 3.57 -3.15 -8.83
CA VAL A 114 4.33 -3.70 -7.69
C VAL A 114 5.00 -2.59 -6.91
N HIS A 115 5.45 -1.53 -7.58
CA HIS A 115 6.13 -0.41 -6.96
C HIS A 115 5.16 0.62 -6.32
N GLN A 116 3.99 0.85 -6.93
CA GLN A 116 2.87 1.63 -6.35
C GLN A 116 2.22 0.95 -5.14
N ALA A 117 2.54 -0.32 -4.89
CA ALA A 117 2.17 -1.02 -3.65
C ALA A 117 2.98 -0.54 -2.43
N SER A 118 3.87 0.45 -2.58
CA SER A 118 4.49 1.13 -1.44
C SER A 118 3.40 1.80 -0.60
N PRO A 119 3.40 1.58 0.74
CA PRO A 119 2.45 2.24 1.62
C PRO A 119 2.55 3.76 1.47
N SER A 120 1.44 4.39 1.07
CA SER A 120 1.32 5.84 0.95
C SER A 120 0.14 6.31 1.78
N ALA A 121 0.17 7.57 2.22
CA ALA A 121 -0.95 8.16 2.96
C ALA A 121 -2.27 8.10 2.16
N GLU A 122 -2.20 8.21 0.83
CA GLU A 122 -3.35 8.11 -0.07
C GLU A 122 -3.91 6.69 -0.12
N ASN A 123 -3.06 5.68 -0.32
CA ASN A 123 -3.46 4.27 -0.38
C ASN A 123 -3.99 3.80 0.98
N TYR A 124 -3.35 4.21 2.08
CA TYR A 124 -3.82 3.96 3.44
C TYR A 124 -5.20 4.59 3.67
N ALA A 125 -5.39 5.85 3.27
CA ALA A 125 -6.67 6.53 3.40
C ALA A 125 -7.78 5.83 2.60
N ALA A 126 -7.49 5.41 1.37
CA ALA A 126 -8.42 4.67 0.54
C ALA A 126 -8.80 3.32 1.17
N LEU A 127 -7.80 2.53 1.58
CA LEU A 127 -8.00 1.24 2.24
C LEU A 127 -8.80 1.39 3.54
N ALA A 128 -8.48 2.38 4.38
CA ALA A 128 -9.18 2.65 5.63
C ALA A 128 -10.65 2.99 5.39
N LYS A 129 -10.94 3.87 4.43
CA LYS A 129 -12.32 4.27 4.08
C LYS A 129 -13.13 3.11 3.54
N VAL A 130 -12.58 2.35 2.58
CA VAL A 130 -13.27 1.20 1.97
C VAL A 130 -13.53 0.11 3.01
N THR A 131 -12.51 -0.23 3.81
CA THR A 131 -12.64 -1.25 4.86
C THR A 131 -13.67 -0.82 5.90
N LEU A 132 -13.64 0.44 6.36
CA LEU A 132 -14.63 0.98 7.28
C LEU A 132 -16.06 0.88 6.71
N SER A 133 -16.27 1.31 5.47
CA SER A 133 -17.56 1.21 4.78
C SER A 133 -18.05 -0.24 4.71
N GLN A 134 -17.18 -1.19 4.32
CA GLN A 134 -17.54 -2.60 4.23
C GLN A 134 -17.89 -3.21 5.60
N VAL A 135 -17.15 -2.87 6.65
CA VAL A 135 -17.46 -3.32 8.02
C VAL A 135 -18.82 -2.78 8.47
N ILE A 136 -19.13 -1.50 8.21
CA ILE A 136 -20.42 -0.88 8.58
C ILE A 136 -21.58 -1.49 7.80
N LEU A 137 -21.40 -1.69 6.48
CA LEU A 137 -22.41 -2.30 5.61
C LEU A 137 -22.68 -3.74 6.02
N PHE A 138 -21.64 -4.51 6.32
CA PHE A 138 -21.75 -5.91 6.74
C PHE A 138 -22.47 -6.05 8.10
N ASN A 139 -22.22 -5.13 9.03
CA ASN A 139 -22.80 -5.17 10.39
C ASN A 139 -24.10 -4.34 10.55
N ARG A 140 -24.79 -4.02 9.44
CA ARG A 140 -26.09 -3.30 9.39
C ARG A 140 -26.18 -2.07 10.32
N ARG A 141 -25.40 -1.03 10.00
CA ARG A 141 -25.52 0.35 10.52
C ARG A 141 -25.18 0.55 12.01
N ARG A 142 -23.91 0.32 12.36
CA ARG A 142 -23.26 0.88 13.56
C ARG A 142 -22.15 1.86 13.19
N GLU A 143 -22.51 2.82 12.34
CA GLU A 143 -21.55 3.76 11.74
C GLU A 143 -20.73 4.49 12.81
N GLY A 144 -21.37 4.93 13.89
CA GLY A 144 -20.71 5.61 15.00
C GLY A 144 -19.74 4.69 15.72
N GLU A 145 -20.20 3.55 16.24
CA GLU A 145 -19.38 2.66 17.06
C GLU A 145 -18.18 2.08 16.30
N VAL A 146 -18.36 1.71 15.02
CA VAL A 146 -17.28 1.15 14.20
C VAL A 146 -16.25 2.23 13.82
N SER A 147 -16.68 3.45 13.51
CA SER A 147 -15.75 4.56 13.21
C SER A 147 -14.81 4.84 14.40
N TRP A 148 -15.34 4.70 15.62
CA TRP A 148 -14.59 4.93 16.86
C TRP A 148 -13.96 3.65 17.44
N MET A 149 -13.89 2.56 16.67
CA MET A 149 -13.21 1.33 17.08
C MET A 149 -11.76 1.64 17.48
N LEU A 150 -11.36 1.18 18.67
CA LEU A 150 -9.99 1.31 19.15
C LEU A 150 -9.11 0.24 18.51
N LEU A 151 -7.86 0.60 18.20
CA LEU A 151 -6.85 -0.34 17.74
C LEU A 151 -6.68 -1.51 18.72
N SER A 152 -6.65 -1.19 20.02
CA SER A 152 -6.52 -2.20 21.08
C SER A 152 -7.65 -3.21 21.08
N ALA A 153 -8.89 -2.81 20.74
CA ALA A 153 -10.02 -3.73 20.64
C ALA A 153 -9.84 -4.73 19.49
N PHE A 154 -9.28 -4.30 18.36
CA PHE A 154 -8.96 -5.19 17.24
C PHE A 154 -7.76 -6.11 17.54
N GLN A 155 -6.76 -5.62 18.26
CA GLN A 155 -5.60 -6.42 18.67
C GLN A 155 -5.97 -7.46 19.73
N SER A 156 -6.86 -7.12 20.67
CA SER A 156 -7.37 -8.03 21.69
C SER A 156 -8.54 -8.90 21.21
N ARG A 157 -8.74 -9.01 19.90
CA ARG A 157 -9.86 -9.80 19.34
C ARG A 157 -9.68 -11.26 19.70
N ASP A 158 -10.81 -11.92 19.94
CA ASP A 158 -10.81 -13.34 20.20
C ASP A 158 -10.43 -14.08 18.92
N SER A 159 -9.31 -14.80 18.98
CA SER A 159 -8.79 -15.64 17.91
C SER A 159 -8.78 -17.12 18.31
N SER A 160 -9.36 -17.44 19.48
CA SER A 160 -9.45 -18.81 19.95
C SER A 160 -10.45 -19.62 19.15
N GLU A 161 -10.18 -20.92 19.00
CA GLU A 161 -11.12 -21.85 18.39
C GLU A 161 -12.37 -21.99 19.25
N LEU A 162 -13.50 -22.26 18.59
CA LEU A 162 -14.78 -22.46 19.25
C LEU A 162 -14.68 -23.63 20.25
N HIS A 163 -14.84 -23.34 21.54
CA HIS A 163 -14.79 -24.35 22.59
C HIS A 163 -15.83 -25.44 22.37
N GLU A 164 -15.43 -26.70 22.59
CA GLU A 164 -16.23 -27.88 22.27
C GLU A 164 -17.61 -27.88 22.97
N ASP A 165 -17.65 -27.47 24.24
CA ASP A 165 -18.88 -27.32 25.03
C ASP A 165 -19.89 -26.32 24.42
N ILE A 166 -19.41 -25.26 23.76
CA ILE A 166 -20.26 -24.29 23.06
C ILE A 166 -20.64 -24.85 21.70
N ALA A 167 -19.71 -25.49 21.01
CA ALA A 167 -19.94 -26.09 19.70
C ALA A 167 -21.06 -27.14 19.74
N ILE A 168 -21.15 -27.94 20.80
CA ILE A 168 -22.22 -28.95 20.97
C ILE A 168 -23.62 -28.32 20.95
N CYS A 169 -23.75 -27.08 21.42
CA CYS A 169 -25.02 -26.36 21.49
C CYS A 169 -25.37 -25.60 20.20
N LEU A 170 -24.49 -25.58 19.19
CA LEU A 170 -24.68 -24.84 17.94
C LEU A 170 -25.06 -25.76 16.78
N SER A 171 -25.90 -25.25 15.88
CA SER A 171 -26.16 -25.91 14.60
C SER A 171 -24.90 -25.94 13.72
N GLU A 172 -24.85 -26.87 12.75
CA GLU A 172 -23.75 -26.94 11.77
C GLU A 172 -23.56 -25.63 10.99
N PHE A 173 -24.64 -24.89 10.77
CA PHE A 173 -24.58 -23.58 10.15
C PHE A 173 -23.93 -22.54 11.09
N GLU A 174 -24.35 -22.47 12.36
CA GLU A 174 -23.78 -21.55 13.34
C GLU A 174 -22.31 -21.84 13.63
N LYS A 175 -21.92 -23.12 13.74
CA LYS A 175 -20.51 -23.52 13.84
C LYS A 175 -19.69 -22.99 12.67
N LYS A 176 -20.19 -23.15 11.43
CA LYS A 176 -19.54 -22.61 10.23
C LYS A 176 -19.42 -21.08 10.27
N LEU A 177 -20.45 -20.38 10.76
CA LEU A 177 -20.39 -18.92 10.92
C LEU A 177 -19.35 -18.50 11.97
N CYS A 178 -19.31 -19.16 13.13
CA CYS A 178 -18.33 -18.90 14.19
C CYS A 178 -16.90 -19.11 13.72
N ASN A 179 -16.66 -20.15 12.91
CA ASN A 179 -15.33 -20.44 12.38
C ASN A 179 -14.93 -19.51 11.22
N HIS A 180 -15.91 -18.94 10.51
CA HIS A 180 -15.64 -18.08 9.35
C HIS A 180 -15.47 -16.60 9.72
N PHE A 181 -16.19 -16.11 10.73
CA PHE A 181 -16.19 -14.70 11.11
C PHE A 181 -15.40 -14.44 12.38
N THR A 182 -14.47 -13.50 12.34
CA THR A 182 -13.79 -13.01 13.53
C THR A 182 -14.66 -12.00 14.27
N ARG A 183 -14.78 -12.15 15.60
CA ARG A 183 -15.57 -11.25 16.44
C ARG A 183 -14.67 -10.26 17.19
N VAL A 184 -14.95 -8.98 17.02
CA VAL A 184 -14.30 -7.88 17.75
C VAL A 184 -15.31 -7.24 18.69
N GLU A 185 -14.99 -7.15 19.99
CA GLU A 185 -15.84 -6.45 20.96
C GLU A 185 -15.46 -4.97 21.03
N ILE A 186 -16.39 -4.10 20.65
CA ILE A 186 -16.21 -2.65 20.74
C ILE A 186 -17.13 -2.04 21.80
N ARG A 187 -16.81 -0.83 22.27
CA ARG A 187 -17.65 -0.09 23.22
C ARG A 187 -18.77 0.65 22.48
N GLY A 188 -20.00 0.31 22.81
CA GLY A 188 -21.21 1.03 22.39
C GLY A 188 -21.65 2.09 23.39
N LYS A 189 -22.81 2.71 23.10
CA LYS A 189 -23.41 3.72 23.97
C LYS A 189 -23.62 3.18 25.39
N ARG A 190 -23.40 4.05 26.39
CA ARG A 190 -23.53 3.74 27.81
C ARG A 190 -22.62 2.59 28.28
N GLY A 191 -21.48 2.38 27.61
CA GLY A 191 -20.48 1.39 28.00
C GLY A 191 -20.83 -0.06 27.66
N ARG A 192 -21.94 -0.31 26.96
CA ARG A 192 -22.31 -1.67 26.54
C ARG A 192 -21.32 -2.21 25.52
N LYS A 193 -20.84 -3.44 25.71
CA LYS A 193 -20.03 -4.12 24.69
C LYS A 193 -20.90 -4.52 23.51
N VAL A 194 -20.37 -4.34 22.31
CA VAL A 194 -21.07 -4.61 21.05
C VAL A 194 -20.15 -5.46 20.15
N PRO A 195 -20.61 -6.63 19.66
CA PRO A 195 -19.82 -7.45 18.77
C PRO A 195 -19.87 -6.90 17.33
N VAL A 196 -18.71 -6.83 16.68
CA VAL A 196 -18.54 -6.58 15.25
C VAL A 196 -17.99 -7.86 14.63
N LEU A 197 -18.65 -8.34 13.58
CA LEU A 197 -18.23 -9.50 12.83
C LEU A 197 -17.41 -9.07 11.62
N LEU A 198 -16.27 -9.74 11.41
CA LEU A 198 -15.33 -9.47 10.33
C LEU A 198 -15.14 -10.72 9.48
N LYS A 199 -15.22 -10.55 8.16
CA LYS A 199 -14.79 -11.58 7.18
C LYS A 199 -13.27 -11.71 7.19
N PRO A 200 -12.70 -12.85 6.78
CA PRO A 200 -11.25 -13.02 6.68
C PRO A 200 -10.58 -11.91 5.85
N SER A 201 -11.18 -11.52 4.72
CA SER A 201 -10.67 -10.43 3.88
C SER A 201 -10.64 -9.07 4.58
N LEU A 202 -11.60 -8.80 5.47
CA LEU A 202 -11.65 -7.57 6.27
C LEU A 202 -10.60 -7.60 7.38
N VAL A 203 -10.37 -8.77 7.99
CA VAL A 203 -9.30 -8.96 8.97
C VAL A 203 -7.94 -8.67 8.34
N SER A 204 -7.65 -9.28 7.18
CA SER A 204 -6.39 -9.03 6.46
C SER A 204 -6.20 -7.56 6.07
N ALA A 205 -7.26 -6.90 5.60
CA ALA A 205 -7.22 -5.47 5.28
C ALA A 205 -6.94 -4.61 6.54
N MET A 206 -7.56 -4.96 7.67
CA MET A 206 -7.33 -4.29 8.94
C MET A 206 -5.91 -4.55 9.48
N GLU A 207 -5.39 -5.76 9.37
CA GLU A 207 -4.00 -6.07 9.72
C GLU A 207 -3.00 -5.25 8.90
N LEU A 208 -3.24 -5.13 7.59
CA LEU A 208 -2.43 -4.28 6.72
C LEU A 208 -2.49 -2.80 7.13
N LEU A 209 -3.65 -2.30 7.57
CA LEU A 209 -3.74 -0.95 8.15
C LEU A 209 -2.91 -0.83 9.43
N VAL A 210 -2.93 -1.83 10.32
CA VAL A 210 -2.09 -1.80 11.54
C VAL A 210 -0.60 -1.77 11.20
N GLU A 211 -0.16 -2.58 10.25
CA GLU A 211 1.24 -2.67 9.85
C GLU A 211 1.75 -1.38 9.21
N THR A 212 0.94 -0.75 8.35
CA THR A 212 1.39 0.36 7.51
C THR A 212 1.11 1.75 8.08
N ARG A 213 0.37 1.88 9.18
CA ARG A 213 -0.12 3.17 9.68
C ARG A 213 0.97 4.20 9.97
N GLU A 214 2.07 3.81 10.62
CA GLU A 214 3.12 4.77 11.02
C GLU A 214 3.88 5.29 9.80
N VAL A 215 4.25 4.39 8.89
CA VAL A 215 4.90 4.71 7.60
C VAL A 215 4.01 5.63 6.75
N CYS A 216 2.68 5.44 6.83
CA CYS A 216 1.68 6.28 6.16
C CYS A 216 1.33 7.57 6.91
N GLY A 217 2.07 7.92 7.96
CA GLY A 217 1.96 9.20 8.67
C GLY A 217 0.82 9.28 9.69
N VAL A 218 0.30 8.15 10.16
CA VAL A 218 -0.63 8.13 11.30
C VAL A 218 0.15 8.34 12.60
N PRO A 219 -0.24 9.31 13.46
CA PRO A 219 0.42 9.49 14.75
C PRO A 219 0.34 8.24 15.62
N ALA A 220 1.45 7.86 16.26
CA ALA A 220 1.52 6.70 17.16
C ALA A 220 0.52 6.81 18.33
N GLN A 221 0.20 8.04 18.77
CA GLN A 221 -0.74 8.28 19.85
C GLN A 221 -2.21 8.16 19.42
N ASN A 222 -2.51 8.09 18.11
CA ASN A 222 -3.89 7.98 17.65
C ASN A 222 -4.44 6.58 17.98
N PRO A 223 -5.45 6.45 18.86
CA PRO A 223 -5.87 5.15 19.37
C PRO A 223 -6.84 4.41 18.42
N PHE A 224 -7.25 5.03 17.31
CA PHE A 224 -8.30 4.49 16.46
C PHE A 224 -7.77 3.45 15.46
N MET A 225 -8.61 2.46 15.17
CA MET A 225 -8.36 1.44 14.15
C MET A 225 -8.38 2.07 12.75
N PHE A 226 -9.39 2.89 12.46
CA PHE A 226 -9.53 3.63 11.18
C PHE A 226 -9.03 5.07 11.33
N ALA A 227 -7.80 5.22 11.82
CA ALA A 227 -7.16 6.51 12.06
C ALA A 227 -6.88 7.29 10.76
N ARG A 228 -6.90 8.64 10.83
CA ARG A 228 -6.49 9.51 9.72
C ARG A 228 -4.99 9.78 9.74
N SER A 229 -4.37 9.85 8.57
CA SER A 229 -2.99 10.33 8.42
C SER A 229 -2.88 11.78 8.91
N VAL A 230 -1.85 12.08 9.71
CA VAL A 230 -1.53 13.43 10.23
C VAL A 230 -2.62 14.05 11.13
N ALA A 231 -3.56 13.25 11.65
CA ALA A 231 -4.60 13.74 12.55
C ALA A 231 -4.87 12.77 13.70
N MET A 232 -5.24 13.32 14.87
CA MET A 232 -5.63 12.56 16.07
C MET A 232 -7.12 12.18 16.06
N SER A 233 -7.64 11.77 14.90
CA SER A 233 -9.05 11.41 14.72
C SER A 233 -9.20 10.20 13.80
N ALA A 234 -10.39 9.61 13.78
CA ALA A 234 -10.77 8.54 12.88
C ALA A 234 -11.49 9.06 11.63
N TYR A 235 -11.53 8.26 10.56
CA TYR A 235 -12.45 8.49 9.46
C TYR A 235 -13.90 8.33 9.92
N ARG A 236 -14.78 9.19 9.40
CA ARG A 236 -16.21 9.15 9.71
C ARG A 236 -16.90 8.18 8.76
N GLY A 237 -17.54 7.15 9.31
CA GLY A 237 -18.17 6.09 8.52
C GLY A 237 -19.16 6.61 7.47
N GLY A 238 -19.98 7.61 7.80
CA GLY A 238 -21.01 8.12 6.91
C GLY A 238 -20.44 8.93 5.75
N GLU A 239 -19.31 9.59 5.96
CA GLU A 239 -18.56 10.22 4.87
C GLU A 239 -17.95 9.16 3.94
N CYS A 240 -17.44 8.06 4.51
CA CYS A 240 -16.87 6.95 3.74
C CYS A 240 -17.95 6.23 2.90
N ILE A 241 -19.13 6.01 3.46
CA ILE A 241 -20.25 5.36 2.76
C ILE A 241 -20.78 6.26 1.65
N ARG A 242 -20.97 7.56 1.93
CA ARG A 242 -21.40 8.53 0.90
C ARG A 242 -20.38 8.64 -0.23
N GLY A 243 -19.09 8.68 0.10
CA GLY A 243 -18.01 8.71 -0.90
C GLY A 243 -18.03 7.47 -1.79
N ALA A 244 -18.10 6.28 -1.19
CA ALA A 244 -18.20 5.03 -1.95
C ALA A 244 -19.45 4.97 -2.85
N ALA A 245 -20.61 5.42 -2.35
CA ALA A 245 -21.83 5.44 -3.14
C ALA A 245 -21.74 6.39 -4.35
N HIS A 246 -21.09 7.55 -4.18
CA HIS A 246 -20.83 8.48 -5.27
C HIS A 246 -19.88 7.89 -6.31
N GLU A 247 -18.77 7.28 -5.88
CA GLU A 247 -17.81 6.61 -6.78
C GLU A 247 -18.44 5.45 -7.57
N CYS A 248 -19.39 4.74 -6.97
CA CYS A 248 -20.15 3.68 -7.65
C CYS A 248 -21.30 4.20 -8.55
N GLY A 249 -21.51 5.53 -8.65
CA GLY A 249 -22.55 6.11 -9.49
C GLY A 249 -23.99 5.87 -8.99
N ILE A 250 -24.16 5.58 -7.70
CA ILE A 250 -25.47 5.27 -7.11
C ILE A 250 -26.28 6.57 -7.00
N LYS A 251 -27.35 6.68 -7.79
CA LYS A 251 -28.33 7.76 -7.68
C LYS A 251 -29.30 7.42 -6.54
N ASN A 252 -29.12 8.08 -5.39
CA ASN A 252 -29.85 7.91 -4.10
C ASN A 252 -29.27 6.84 -3.14
N PRO A 253 -28.16 7.14 -2.44
CA PRO A 253 -27.52 6.27 -1.43
C PRO A 253 -28.28 6.13 -0.10
#